data_AF-A0AAD4BXK7-F1
#
_entry.id   AF-A0AAD4BXK7-F1
#
_cell.length_a   1.000
_cell.length_b   1.000
_cell.length_c   1.000
_cell.angle_alpha   90.00
_cell.angle_beta   90.00
_cell.angle_gamma   90.00
#
_symmetry.space_group_name_H-M   'P 1'
#
loop_
_entity.id
_entity.type
_entity.pdbx_description
1 polymer ?
#
loop_
_entity_poly.entity_id
_entity_poly.type
_entity_poly.pdbx_seq_one_letter_code
_entity_poly.pdbx_strand_id
1 'polypeptide(L)'
;MSSGYLCGCSPILTASDRRPCFNYGFWELAIRNTSKRSQKKFITTFDEYLEAVLQQAIDRSEDRICDIKSYIDIQRDTLAVKPAFALSEMGLDIPDEIMSHPAIQEMAMASVDMVGIDNIRHRIYNVERSRGDDSHNIVTIVMNMLGTDVNGIIPFTR
;
A
#
# COMPACT_ATOMS: atom_id res chain seq x y z
N MET A 1 -32.09 -24.36 -14.70
CA MET A 1 -30.66 -24.06 -14.91
C MET A 1 -30.35 -22.71 -14.28
N SER A 2 -29.15 -22.63 -13.70
CA SER A 2 -28.47 -21.50 -13.06
C SER A 2 -28.76 -21.23 -11.58
N SER A 3 -27.71 -21.58 -10.83
CA SER A 3 -27.38 -21.32 -9.44
C SER A 3 -27.26 -19.82 -9.13
N GLY A 4 -27.75 -19.40 -7.96
CA GLY A 4 -27.51 -18.09 -7.38
C GLY A 4 -27.15 -18.25 -5.91
N TYR A 5 -25.86 -18.18 -5.60
CA TYR A 5 -25.34 -18.09 -4.23
C TYR A 5 -25.72 -16.72 -3.66
N LEU A 6 -26.85 -16.63 -2.97
CA LEU A 6 -27.21 -15.45 -2.18
C LEU A 6 -26.59 -15.59 -0.80
N CYS A 7 -25.63 -14.70 -0.54
CA CYS A 7 -25.07 -14.38 0.76
C CYS A 7 -26.20 -14.27 1.79
N GLY A 8 -26.18 -15.15 2.80
CA GLY A 8 -27.18 -15.20 3.87
C GLY A 8 -27.05 -14.01 4.81
N CYS A 9 -27.62 -12.87 4.44
CA CYS A 9 -27.96 -11.83 5.40
C CYS A 9 -29.26 -12.24 6.11
N SER A 10 -29.14 -12.71 7.35
CA SER A 10 -30.29 -12.93 8.23
C SER A 10 -30.94 -11.57 8.58
N PRO A 11 -32.28 -11.43 8.54
CA PRO A 11 -32.95 -10.12 8.51
C PRO A 11 -33.25 -9.52 9.90
N ILE A 12 -32.46 -9.85 10.93
CA ILE A 12 -32.75 -9.39 12.31
C ILE A 12 -31.51 -8.73 12.88
N LEU A 13 -31.25 -7.46 12.53
CA LEU A 13 -30.39 -6.59 13.33
C LEU A 13 -30.97 -5.16 13.31
N THR A 14 -31.45 -4.72 14.48
CA THR A 14 -31.86 -3.34 14.76
C THR A 14 -30.65 -2.41 14.78
N ALA A 15 -30.87 -1.13 14.49
CA ALA A 15 -29.85 -0.08 14.29
C ALA A 15 -28.82 0.15 15.42
N SER A 16 -28.94 -0.54 16.56
CA SER A 16 -27.98 -0.55 17.67
C SER A 16 -26.81 -1.53 17.48
N ASP A 17 -26.84 -2.40 16.46
CA ASP A 17 -25.85 -3.47 16.26
C ASP A 17 -25.01 -3.25 15.00
N ARG A 18 -24.62 -1.99 14.73
CA ARG A 18 -23.57 -1.68 13.76
C ARG A 18 -22.21 -2.06 14.35
N ARG A 19 -21.89 -3.36 14.39
CA ARG A 19 -20.49 -3.77 14.50
C ARG A 19 -19.78 -3.27 13.26
N PRO A 20 -18.64 -2.56 13.36
CA PRO A 20 -17.88 -2.15 12.20
C PRO A 20 -17.39 -3.41 11.47
N CYS A 21 -18.10 -3.81 10.42
CA CYS A 21 -17.80 -4.98 9.60
C CYS A 21 -16.68 -4.71 8.59
N PHE A 22 -15.63 -4.02 9.05
CA PHE A 22 -14.39 -3.84 8.33
C PHE A 22 -13.29 -4.51 9.18
N ASN A 23 -12.61 -5.52 8.63
CA ASN A 23 -11.37 -6.14 9.10
C ASN A 23 -11.36 -7.32 10.10
N TYR A 24 -12.39 -7.60 10.90
CA TYR A 24 -12.26 -8.70 11.90
C TYR A 24 -12.14 -10.10 11.29
N GLY A 25 -12.84 -10.39 10.18
CA GLY A 25 -12.83 -11.74 9.60
C GLY A 25 -11.50 -12.17 8.97
N PHE A 26 -10.78 -11.25 8.33
CA PHE A 26 -9.52 -11.59 7.65
C PHE A 26 -8.45 -12.02 8.66
N TRP A 27 -8.20 -11.20 9.69
CA TRP A 27 -7.17 -11.50 10.67
C TRP A 27 -7.53 -12.71 11.54
N GLU A 28 -8.81 -12.85 11.93
CA GLU A 28 -9.29 -14.04 12.64
C GLU A 28 -9.10 -15.34 11.86
N LEU A 29 -9.18 -15.31 10.53
CA LEU A 29 -8.90 -16.46 9.69
C LEU A 29 -7.39 -16.67 9.50
N ALA A 30 -6.62 -15.60 9.36
CA ALA A 30 -5.17 -15.66 9.20
C ALA A 30 -4.49 -16.30 10.42
N ILE A 31 -4.84 -15.89 11.65
CA ILE A 31 -4.19 -16.42 12.86
C ILE A 31 -4.43 -17.93 13.09
N ARG A 32 -5.50 -18.50 12.51
CA ARG A 32 -5.83 -19.93 12.63
C ARG A 32 -4.95 -20.82 11.78
N ASN A 33 -4.38 -20.28 10.70
CA ASN A 33 -3.71 -21.05 9.65
C ASN A 33 -2.21 -20.73 9.53
N THR A 34 -1.65 -19.96 10.46
CA THR A 34 -0.32 -19.37 10.29
C THR A 34 0.52 -19.52 11.56
N SER A 35 1.83 -19.65 11.41
CA SER A 35 2.73 -19.79 12.56
C SER A 35 2.82 -18.48 13.34
N LYS A 36 3.11 -18.56 14.65
CA LYS A 36 3.30 -17.36 15.50
C LYS A 36 4.41 -16.43 14.98
N ARG A 37 5.42 -17.00 14.32
CA ARG A 37 6.52 -16.26 13.68
C ARG A 37 5.99 -15.40 12.53
N SER A 38 5.25 -16.00 11.61
CA SER A 38 4.65 -15.30 10.47
C SER A 38 3.65 -14.23 10.91
N GLN A 39 2.86 -14.52 11.96
CA GLN A 39 1.97 -13.52 12.56
C GLN A 39 2.74 -12.33 13.10
N LYS A 40 3.83 -12.55 13.85
CA LYS A 40 4.68 -11.48 14.36
C LYS A 40 5.27 -10.64 13.24
N LYS A 41 5.81 -11.28 12.19
CA LYS A 41 6.40 -10.59 11.03
C LYS A 41 5.37 -9.70 10.32
N PHE A 42 4.15 -10.21 10.12
CA PHE A 42 3.09 -9.41 9.53
C PHE A 42 2.68 -8.24 10.40
N ILE A 43 2.46 -8.45 11.71
CA ILE A 43 2.10 -7.36 12.62
C ILE A 43 3.16 -6.26 12.56
N THR A 44 4.45 -6.61 12.66
CA THR A 44 5.54 -5.62 12.60
C THR A 44 5.56 -4.86 11.28
N THR A 45 5.51 -5.56 10.14
CA THR A 45 5.52 -4.90 8.82
C THR A 45 4.26 -4.10 8.53
N PHE A 46 3.12 -4.49 9.10
CA PHE A 46 1.86 -3.75 8.96
C PHE A 46 1.84 -2.51 9.86
N ASP A 47 2.45 -2.57 11.04
CA ASP A 47 2.62 -1.42 11.94
C ASP A 47 3.52 -0.35 11.31
N GLU A 48 4.67 -0.76 10.75
CA GLU A 48 5.56 0.12 9.98
C GLU A 48 4.82 0.80 8.80
N TYR A 49 3.98 0.05 8.09
CA TYR A 49 3.15 0.57 7.03
C TYR A 49 2.13 1.61 7.53
N LEU A 50 1.45 1.33 8.65
CA LEU A 50 0.46 2.25 9.23
C LEU A 50 1.11 3.56 9.68
N GLU A 51 2.28 3.49 10.32
CA GLU A 51 3.06 4.66 10.72
C GLU A 51 3.46 5.51 9.50
N ALA A 52 3.92 4.87 8.42
CA ALA A 52 4.27 5.57 7.19
C ALA A 52 3.04 6.25 6.54
N VAL A 53 1.88 5.58 6.54
CA VAL A 53 0.62 6.15 6.01
C VAL A 53 0.13 7.31 6.88
N LEU A 54 0.27 7.20 8.21
CA LEU A 54 -0.06 8.28 9.13
C LEU A 54 0.83 9.49 8.87
N GLN A 55 2.14 9.30 8.74
CA GLN A 55 3.08 10.36 8.43
C GLN A 55 2.73 11.04 7.10
N GLN A 56 2.39 10.27 6.07
CA GLN A 56 1.94 10.81 4.79
C GLN A 56 0.64 11.63 4.90
N ALA A 57 -0.28 11.23 5.78
CA ALA A 57 -1.50 11.98 6.03
C ALA A 57 -1.22 13.32 6.75
N ILE A 58 -0.29 13.32 7.71
CA ILE A 58 0.16 14.54 8.39
C ILE A 58 0.83 15.49 7.39
N ASP A 59 1.76 14.99 6.57
CA ASP A 59 2.45 15.82 5.57
C ASP A 59 1.49 16.43 4.55
N ARG A 60 0.42 15.71 4.19
CA ARG A 60 -0.66 16.24 3.36
C ARG A 60 -1.49 17.30 4.07
N SER A 61 -1.69 17.19 5.38
CA SER A 61 -2.46 18.18 6.15
C SER A 61 -1.71 19.49 6.41
N GLU A 62 -0.38 19.45 6.33
CA GLU A 62 0.52 20.58 6.59
C GLU A 62 1.12 21.19 5.31
N ASP A 63 0.63 20.79 4.13
CA ASP A 63 1.13 21.19 2.80
C ASP A 63 2.65 21.08 2.64
N ARG A 64 3.27 20.09 3.31
CA ARG A 64 4.72 19.91 3.27
C ARG A 64 5.14 19.29 1.93
N ILE A 65 5.90 20.05 1.15
CA ILE A 65 6.57 19.55 -0.05
C ILE A 65 7.87 18.87 0.38
N CYS A 66 7.89 17.53 0.40
CA CYS A 66 9.09 16.75 0.70
C CYS A 66 10.10 16.78 -0.46
N ASP A 67 11.39 16.66 -0.11
CA ASP A 67 12.45 16.37 -1.07
C ASP A 67 12.23 15.00 -1.74
N ILE A 68 12.79 14.83 -2.93
CA ILE A 68 12.60 13.68 -3.82
C ILE A 68 12.99 12.37 -3.16
N LYS A 69 14.14 12.36 -2.48
CA LYS A 69 14.63 11.16 -1.79
C LYS A 69 13.68 10.77 -0.67
N SER A 70 13.29 11.75 0.15
CA SER A 70 12.30 11.55 1.21
C SER A 70 10.96 11.07 0.66
N TYR A 71 10.53 11.57 -0.50
CA TYR A 71 9.29 11.12 -1.14
C TYR A 71 9.37 9.66 -1.61
N ILE A 72 10.47 9.27 -2.26
CA ILE A 72 10.69 7.87 -2.70
C ILE A 72 10.78 6.94 -1.48
N ASP A 73 11.45 7.37 -0.43
CA ASP A 73 11.59 6.58 0.80
C ASP A 73 10.24 6.42 1.52
N ILE A 74 9.44 7.49 1.64
CA ILE A 74 8.08 7.40 2.18
C ILE A 74 7.18 6.52 1.29
N GLN A 75 7.33 6.59 -0.04
CA GLN A 75 6.59 5.72 -0.94
C GLN A 75 6.92 4.24 -0.70
N ARG A 76 8.19 3.88 -0.54
CA ARG A 76 8.60 2.50 -0.27
C ARG A 76 7.87 1.89 0.93
N ASP A 77 7.59 2.70 1.94
CA ASP A 77 6.92 2.25 3.16
C ASP A 77 5.39 2.36 3.10
N THR A 78 4.83 3.22 2.24
CA THR A 78 3.36 3.42 2.09
C THR A 78 2.70 2.55 1.02
N LEU A 79 3.44 1.75 0.26
CA LEU A 79 2.89 0.90 -0.82
C LEU A 79 2.29 -0.42 -0.34
N ALA A 80 2.35 -0.72 0.97
CA ALA A 80 1.89 -1.99 1.56
C ALA A 80 2.54 -3.25 0.94
N VAL A 81 3.65 -3.12 0.20
CA VAL A 81 4.33 -4.26 -0.45
C VAL A 81 5.00 -5.15 0.60
N LYS A 82 5.64 -4.57 1.62
CA LYS A 82 6.25 -5.30 2.74
C LYS A 82 5.24 -6.18 3.50
N PRO A 83 4.08 -5.66 3.96
CA PRO A 83 3.06 -6.51 4.59
C PRO A 83 2.43 -7.51 3.61
N ALA A 84 2.36 -7.22 2.30
CA ALA A 84 1.91 -8.19 1.30
C ALA A 84 2.86 -9.38 1.13
N PHE A 85 4.17 -9.17 1.20
CA PHE A 85 5.15 -10.26 1.26
C PHE A 85 5.01 -11.07 2.54
N ALA A 86 4.91 -10.39 3.69
CA ALA A 86 4.70 -11.07 4.97
C ALA A 86 3.42 -11.93 4.95
N LEU A 87 2.35 -11.45 4.32
CA LEU A 87 1.11 -12.21 4.13
C LEU A 87 1.30 -13.42 3.20
N SER A 88 2.01 -13.25 2.09
CA SER A 88 2.26 -14.32 1.11
C SER A 88 3.09 -15.47 1.69
N GLU A 89 3.99 -15.15 2.62
CA GLU A 89 4.86 -16.12 3.29
C GLU A 89 4.19 -16.85 4.45
N MET A 90 3.02 -16.40 4.92
CA MET A 90 2.41 -16.89 6.15
C MET A 90 2.14 -18.41 6.17
N GLY A 91 1.96 -19.03 5.01
CA GLY A 91 1.74 -20.48 4.86
C GLY A 91 3.00 -21.31 4.58
N LEU A 92 4.17 -20.68 4.44
CA LEU A 92 5.41 -21.34 4.02
C LEU A 92 6.40 -21.58 5.18
N ASP A 93 6.21 -20.91 6.32
CA ASP A 93 7.05 -20.98 7.53
C ASP A 93 8.57 -20.92 7.22
N ILE A 94 8.95 -19.99 6.35
CA ILE A 94 10.33 -19.84 5.86
C ILE A 94 11.24 -19.40 7.02
N PRO A 95 12.41 -20.04 7.20
CA PRO A 95 13.41 -19.61 8.18
C PRO A 95 13.91 -18.17 7.91
N ASP A 96 14.06 -17.36 8.98
CA ASP A 96 14.55 -15.98 8.90
C ASP A 96 15.95 -15.90 8.30
N GLU A 97 16.77 -16.94 8.45
CA GLU A 97 18.11 -17.02 7.86
C GLU A 97 18.07 -16.96 6.33
N ILE A 98 17.05 -17.58 5.74
CA ILE A 98 16.81 -17.52 4.29
C ILE A 98 16.26 -16.14 3.94
N MET A 99 15.26 -15.64 4.67
CA MET A 99 14.68 -14.33 4.40
C MET A 99 15.67 -13.17 4.58
N SER A 100 16.68 -13.33 5.42
CA SER A 100 17.73 -12.35 5.66
C SER A 100 18.87 -12.42 4.63
N HIS A 101 18.81 -13.36 3.69
CA HIS A 101 19.82 -13.46 2.64
C HIS A 101 19.82 -12.18 1.78
N PRO A 102 20.99 -11.57 1.52
CA PRO A 102 21.08 -10.27 0.86
C PRO A 102 20.38 -10.26 -0.51
N ALA A 103 20.50 -11.33 -1.30
CA ALA A 103 19.81 -11.43 -2.58
C ALA A 103 18.26 -11.40 -2.47
N ILE A 104 17.68 -11.93 -1.39
CA ILE A 104 16.22 -11.90 -1.16
C ILE A 104 15.80 -10.50 -0.73
N GLN A 105 16.58 -9.85 0.13
CA GLN A 105 16.33 -8.46 0.55
C GLN A 105 16.43 -7.49 -0.64
N GLU A 106 17.47 -7.63 -1.47
CA GLU A 106 17.63 -6.83 -2.68
C GLU A 106 16.48 -7.05 -3.66
N MET A 107 16.04 -8.30 -3.85
CA MET A 107 14.89 -8.62 -4.71
C MET A 107 13.59 -8.04 -4.18
N ALA A 108 13.36 -8.10 -2.86
CA ALA A 108 12.21 -7.50 -2.21
C ALA A 108 12.22 -5.97 -2.38
N MET A 109 13.37 -5.32 -2.16
CA MET A 109 13.52 -3.87 -2.38
C MET A 109 13.32 -3.48 -3.84
N ALA A 110 13.88 -4.22 -4.80
CA ALA A 110 13.68 -3.97 -6.22
C ALA A 110 12.20 -4.12 -6.63
N SER A 111 11.48 -5.06 -6.01
CA SER A 111 10.05 -5.23 -6.23
C SER A 111 9.23 -4.07 -5.67
N VAL A 112 9.59 -3.57 -4.47
CA VAL A 112 8.99 -2.36 -3.88
C VAL A 112 9.22 -1.16 -4.80
N ASP A 113 10.43 -0.98 -5.29
CA ASP A 113 10.79 0.13 -6.19
C ASP A 113 10.00 0.07 -7.50
N MET A 114 9.87 -1.11 -8.09
CA MET A 114 9.09 -1.31 -9.32
C MET A 114 7.61 -0.96 -9.13
N VAL A 115 6.99 -1.45 -8.04
CA VAL A 115 5.59 -1.12 -7.71
C VAL A 115 5.44 0.37 -7.42
N GLY A 116 6.43 0.98 -6.76
CA GLY A 116 6.48 2.42 -6.54
C GLY A 116 6.44 3.18 -7.84
N ILE A 117 7.39 2.93 -8.75
CA ILE A 117 7.48 3.59 -10.06
C ILE A 117 6.18 3.46 -10.84
N ASP A 118 5.56 2.27 -10.84
CA ASP A 118 4.29 2.05 -11.53
C ASP A 118 3.12 2.85 -10.92
N ASN A 119 3.03 2.92 -9.59
CA ASN A 119 2.05 3.77 -8.91
C ASN A 119 2.26 5.26 -9.23
N ILE A 120 3.51 5.73 -9.27
CA ILE A 120 3.85 7.10 -9.70
C ILE A 120 3.34 7.35 -11.13
N ARG A 121 3.64 6.44 -12.05
CA ARG A 121 3.20 6.51 -13.45
C ARG A 121 1.68 6.55 -13.57
N HIS A 122 0.97 5.68 -12.86
CA HIS A 122 -0.49 5.66 -12.84
C HIS A 122 -1.10 6.95 -12.29
N ARG A 123 -0.51 7.54 -11.25
CA ARG A 123 -0.96 8.83 -10.70
C ARG A 123 -0.78 9.98 -11.69
N ILE A 124 0.36 10.05 -12.38
CA ILE A 124 0.59 11.06 -13.43
C ILE A 124 -0.44 10.92 -14.56
N TYR A 125 -0.68 9.70 -15.03
CA TYR A 125 -1.67 9.44 -16.08
C TYR A 125 -3.10 9.81 -15.65
N ASN A 126 -3.47 9.57 -14.40
CA ASN A 126 -4.79 9.95 -13.88
C ASN A 126 -4.97 11.47 -13.85
N VAL A 127 -3.94 12.22 -13.44
CA VAL A 127 -3.95 13.69 -13.45
C VAL A 127 -4.10 14.26 -14.87
N GLU A 128 -3.49 13.64 -15.89
CA GLU A 128 -3.69 14.01 -17.30
C GLU A 128 -5.17 13.91 -17.72
N ARG A 129 -5.90 12.92 -17.18
CA ARG A 129 -7.32 12.69 -17.50
C ARG A 129 -8.27 13.51 -16.64
N SER A 130 -7.94 13.77 -15.38
CA SER A 130 -8.70 14.61 -14.47
C SER A 130 -8.21 16.05 -14.55
N ARG A 131 -8.59 16.76 -15.62
CA ARG A 131 -8.39 18.22 -15.70
C ARG A 131 -9.15 18.90 -14.54
N GLY A 132 -8.46 19.23 -13.45
CA GLY A 132 -8.89 20.33 -12.59
C GLY A 132 -8.71 20.22 -11.07
N ASP A 133 -8.34 19.08 -10.48
CA ASP A 133 -8.34 19.02 -9.00
C ASP A 133 -7.39 17.96 -8.45
N ASP A 134 -6.10 18.27 -8.38
CA ASP A 134 -5.17 17.53 -7.50
C ASP A 134 -3.85 18.30 -7.34
N SER A 135 -3.91 19.45 -6.66
CA SER A 135 -2.73 20.22 -6.26
C SER A 135 -1.81 19.48 -5.26
N HIS A 136 -2.28 18.35 -4.71
CA HIS A 136 -1.69 17.65 -3.55
C HIS A 136 -1.15 16.24 -3.84
N ASN A 137 -1.04 15.85 -5.10
CA ASN A 137 -0.59 14.51 -5.46
C ASN A 137 0.74 14.62 -6.18
N ILE A 138 1.73 13.81 -5.78
CA ILE A 138 3.04 13.49 -6.38
C ILE A 138 3.49 14.20 -7.67
N VAL A 139 2.59 14.34 -8.64
CA VAL A 139 2.71 15.15 -9.85
C VAL A 139 3.27 16.54 -9.54
N THR A 140 2.80 17.25 -8.49
CA THR A 140 3.36 18.56 -8.11
C THR A 140 4.83 18.47 -7.71
N ILE A 141 5.23 17.42 -6.99
CA ILE A 141 6.62 17.18 -6.56
C ILE A 141 7.49 16.83 -7.79
N VAL A 142 7.00 15.97 -8.68
CA VAL A 142 7.70 15.56 -9.90
C VAL A 142 7.81 16.71 -10.92
N MET A 143 6.79 17.55 -11.05
CA MET A 143 6.82 18.78 -11.86
C MET A 143 7.84 19.77 -11.31
N ASN A 144 7.84 20.00 -9.99
CA ASN A 144 8.81 20.89 -9.34
C ASN A 144 10.25 20.35 -9.47
N MET A 145 10.44 19.03 -9.37
CA MET A 145 11.73 18.36 -9.61
C MET A 145 12.27 18.62 -11.01
N LEU A 146 11.45 18.38 -12.03
CA LEU A 146 11.87 18.44 -13.43
C LEU A 146 11.85 19.87 -13.99
N GLY A 147 11.45 20.85 -13.17
CA GLY A 147 11.26 22.24 -13.58
C GLY A 147 10.26 22.33 -14.73
N THR A 148 9.27 21.46 -14.75
CA THR A 148 8.42 21.23 -15.91
C THR A 148 6.95 21.21 -15.53
N ASP A 149 6.08 21.39 -16.52
CA ASP A 149 4.64 21.35 -16.32
C ASP A 149 4.11 19.91 -16.52
N VAL A 150 2.79 19.72 -16.42
CA VAL A 150 2.18 18.41 -16.66
C VAL A 150 2.57 17.85 -18.04
N ASN A 151 2.78 18.71 -19.05
CA ASN A 151 3.12 18.27 -20.40
C ASN A 151 4.54 17.72 -20.51
N GLY A 152 5.49 18.26 -19.74
CA GLY A 152 6.87 17.77 -19.74
C GLY A 152 7.08 16.45 -18.99
N ILE A 153 6.14 16.06 -18.12
CA ILE A 153 6.20 14.77 -17.42
C ILE A 153 5.48 13.62 -18.16
N ILE A 154 4.56 13.92 -19.10
CA ILE A 154 3.81 12.93 -19.89
C ILE A 154 4.70 11.93 -20.66
N PRO A 155 5.88 12.29 -21.21
CA PRO A 155 6.75 11.31 -21.86
C PRO A 155 7.21 10.17 -20.93
N PHE A 156 7.29 10.41 -19.62
CA PHE A 156 7.69 9.39 -18.63
C PHE A 156 6.55 8.39 -18.33
N THR A 157 5.33 8.66 -18.80
CA THR A 157 4.17 7.77 -18.67
C THR A 157 3.85 6.97 -19.93
N ARG A 158 4.66 7.06 -20.99
CA ARG A 158 4.53 6.22 -22.20
C ARG A 158 5.47 5.03 -22.19
#